data_AF-A0A815XWR7-F1
#
_entry.id   AF-A0A815XWR7-F1
#
_cell.length_a   1.000
_cell.length_b   1.000
_cell.length_c   1.000
_cell.angle_alpha   90.00
_cell.angle_beta   90.00
_cell.angle_gamma   90.00
#
_symmetry.space_group_name_H-M   'P 1'
#
loop_
_entity.id
_entity.type
_entity.pdbx_description
1 polymer ?
#
loop_
_entity_poly.entity_id
_entity_poly.type
_entity_poly.pdbx_seq_one_letter_code
_entity_poly.pdbx_strand_id
1 'polypeptide(L)'
;MKKQNVRTLTLIVSTFSYLLVGAAIFDALESNQEDKLRKQYQEEEVGMLAQFNITPTEYLELEDVVIKYQPHKAGAQWKFAGAFYFSLTVITTIGKYLNIVLLD
;
A
#
# COMPACT_ATOMS: atom_id res chain seq x y z
N MET A 1 -14.04 -38.02 16.37
CA MET A 1 -13.67 -36.64 16.75
C MET A 1 -14.93 -35.84 17.08
N LYS A 2 -14.91 -34.96 18.09
CA LYS A 2 -16.07 -34.10 18.41
C LYS A 2 -16.45 -33.26 17.17
N LYS A 3 -17.75 -33.17 16.85
CA LYS A 3 -18.25 -32.45 15.66
C LYS A 3 -17.76 -30.99 15.58
N GLN A 4 -17.55 -30.34 16.73
CA GLN A 4 -17.00 -28.98 16.82
C GLN A 4 -15.57 -28.88 16.30
N ASN A 5 -14.70 -29.84 16.65
CA ASN A 5 -13.30 -29.83 16.22
C ASN A 5 -13.18 -30.06 14.71
N VAL A 6 -14.08 -30.86 14.14
CA VAL A 6 -14.15 -31.07 12.69
C VAL A 6 -14.53 -29.77 11.97
N ARG A 7 -15.57 -29.06 12.46
CA ARG A 7 -15.99 -27.77 11.87
C ARG A 7 -14.87 -26.74 11.88
N THR A 8 -14.16 -26.60 12.99
CA THR A 8 -13.03 -25.66 13.10
C THR A 8 -11.89 -26.03 12.16
N LEU A 9 -11.54 -27.32 12.08
CA LEU A 9 -10.48 -27.79 11.19
C LEU A 9 -10.84 -27.58 9.72
N THR A 10 -12.08 -27.86 9.32
CA THR A 10 -12.56 -27.61 7.96
C THR A 10 -12.51 -26.13 7.59
N LEU A 11 -12.91 -25.23 8.51
CA LEU A 11 -12.82 -23.79 8.28
C LEU A 11 -11.37 -23.36 8.05
N ILE A 12 -10.45 -23.79 8.92
CA ILE A 12 -9.02 -23.48 8.80
C ILE A 12 -8.48 -23.93 7.44
N VAL A 13 -8.71 -25.19 7.06
CA VAL A 13 -8.24 -25.73 5.77
C VAL A 13 -8.86 -24.97 4.60
N SER A 14 -10.15 -24.67 4.65
CA SER A 14 -10.83 -23.91 3.59
C SER A 14 -10.29 -22.49 3.43
N THR A 15 -9.99 -21.79 4.54
CA THR A 15 -9.42 -20.44 4.52
C THR A 15 -8.00 -20.46 3.96
N PHE A 16 -7.16 -21.43 4.34
CA PHE A 16 -5.83 -21.55 3.76
C PHE A 16 -5.88 -21.81 2.26
N SER A 17 -6.74 -22.74 1.81
CA SER A 17 -6.94 -22.99 0.38
C SER A 17 -7.42 -21.75 -0.36
N TYR A 18 -8.35 -20.98 0.22
CA TYR A 18 -8.82 -19.71 -0.36
C TYR A 18 -7.69 -18.70 -0.52
N LEU A 19 -6.83 -18.54 0.48
CA LEU A 19 -5.66 -17.65 0.42
C LEU A 19 -4.66 -18.09 -0.65
N LEU A 20 -4.38 -19.39 -0.78
CA LEU A 20 -3.46 -19.91 -1.79
C LEU A 20 -3.97 -19.71 -3.21
N VAL A 21 -5.26 -20.00 -3.44
CA VAL A 21 -5.90 -19.76 -4.74
C VAL A 21 -5.93 -18.27 -5.06
N GLY A 22 -6.26 -17.42 -4.08
CA GLY A 22 -6.22 -15.97 -4.24
C GLY A 22 -4.83 -15.47 -4.61
N ALA A 23 -3.78 -15.96 -3.93
CA ALA A 23 -2.39 -15.63 -4.23
C ALA A 23 -2.00 -16.00 -5.67
N ALA A 24 -2.36 -17.20 -6.13
CA ALA A 24 -2.09 -17.64 -7.50
C ALA A 24 -2.84 -16.81 -8.56
N ILE A 25 -4.08 -16.41 -8.27
CA ILE A 25 -4.86 -15.54 -9.16
C ILE A 25 -4.24 -14.14 -9.23
N PHE A 26 -3.90 -13.53 -8.09
CA PHE A 26 -3.26 -12.22 -8.07
C PHE A 26 -1.90 -12.23 -8.74
N ASP A 27 -1.09 -13.27 -8.53
CA ASP A 27 0.19 -13.45 -9.23
C ASP A 27 -0.02 -13.52 -10.76
N ALA A 28 -0.99 -14.32 -11.23
CA ALA A 28 -1.27 -14.43 -12.66
C ALA A 28 -1.79 -13.12 -13.30
N LEU A 29 -2.51 -12.30 -12.54
CA LEU A 29 -3.14 -11.08 -13.04
C LEU A 29 -2.23 -9.85 -12.94
N GLU A 30 -1.51 -9.67 -11.83
CA GLU A 30 -0.84 -8.41 -11.49
C GLU A 30 0.68 -8.44 -11.74
N SER A 31 1.34 -9.61 -11.67
CA SER A 31 2.82 -9.69 -11.71
C SER A 31 3.44 -9.06 -12.96
N ASN A 32 2.91 -9.39 -14.14
CA ASN A 32 3.41 -8.86 -15.41
C ASN A 32 3.23 -7.33 -15.52
N GLN A 33 2.13 -6.81 -14.94
CA GLN A 33 1.86 -5.37 -14.95
C GLN A 33 2.80 -4.65 -13.98
N GLU A 34 3.03 -5.19 -12.79
CA GLU A 34 3.99 -4.66 -11.82
C GLU A 34 5.40 -4.59 -12.42
N ASP A 35 5.87 -5.67 -13.06
CA ASP A 35 7.19 -5.71 -13.70
C ASP A 35 7.33 -4.68 -14.82
N LYS A 36 6.27 -4.48 -15.61
CA LYS A 36 6.25 -3.48 -16.68
C LYS A 36 6.30 -2.06 -16.12
N LEU A 37 5.47 -1.77 -15.13
CA LEU A 37 5.43 -0.45 -14.48
C LEU A 37 6.75 -0.14 -13.79
N ARG A 38 7.34 -1.13 -13.09
CA ARG A 38 8.64 -0.98 -12.45
C ARG A 38 9.73 -0.59 -13.46
N LYS A 39 9.81 -1.27 -14.60
CA LYS A 39 10.79 -0.92 -15.65
C LYS A 39 10.53 0.48 -16.21
N GLN A 40 9.27 0.81 -16.49
CA GLN A 40 8.90 2.13 -16.99
C GLN A 40 9.29 3.25 -16.01
N TYR A 41 9.01 3.09 -14.72
CA TYR A 41 9.37 4.09 -13.70
C TYR A 41 10.89 4.20 -13.52
N GLN A 42 11.63 3.09 -13.60
CA GLN A 42 13.09 3.13 -13.56
C GLN A 42 13.69 3.86 -14.77
N GLU A 43 13.15 3.67 -15.96
CA GLU A 43 13.57 4.38 -17.16
C GLU A 43 13.28 5.89 -17.06
N GLU A 44 12.09 6.25 -16.56
CA GLU A 44 11.69 7.64 -16.32
C GLU A 44 12.57 8.31 -15.26
N GLU A 45 12.85 7.61 -14.16
CA GLU A 45 13.76 8.06 -13.09
C GLU A 45 15.16 8.38 -13.66
N VAL A 46 15.78 7.44 -14.37
CA VAL A 46 17.11 7.65 -14.97
C VAL A 46 17.10 8.81 -15.97
N GLY A 47 16.03 8.93 -16.77
CA GLY A 47 15.86 10.04 -17.70
C GLY A 47 15.79 11.39 -16.99
N MET A 48 15.02 11.50 -15.92
CA MET A 48 14.90 12.73 -15.12
C MET A 48 16.22 13.07 -14.43
N LEU A 49 16.89 12.11 -13.79
CA LEU A 49 18.17 12.33 -13.13
C LEU A 49 19.22 12.88 -14.10
N ALA A 50 19.29 12.31 -15.31
CA ALA A 50 20.20 12.76 -16.36
C ALA A 50 19.81 14.14 -16.92
N GLN A 51 18.52 14.41 -17.12
CA GLN A 51 18.03 15.69 -17.65
C GLN A 51 18.33 16.87 -16.71
N PHE A 52 18.23 16.65 -15.40
CA PHE A 52 18.40 17.68 -14.38
C PHE A 52 19.77 17.64 -13.68
N ASN A 53 20.68 16.76 -14.10
CA ASN A 53 22.00 16.55 -13.49
C ASN A 53 21.93 16.30 -11.97
N ILE A 54 20.92 15.53 -11.52
CA ILE A 54 20.71 15.23 -10.10
C ILE A 54 21.66 14.09 -9.69
N THR A 55 22.42 14.29 -8.62
CA THR A 55 23.28 13.23 -8.06
C THR A 55 22.45 12.20 -7.28
N PRO A 56 22.94 10.95 -7.14
CA PRO A 56 22.24 9.92 -6.36
C PRO A 56 21.95 10.33 -4.91
N THR A 57 22.84 11.12 -4.30
CA THR A 57 22.66 11.65 -2.95
C THR A 57 21.54 12.68 -2.87
N GLU A 58 21.47 13.61 -3.82
CA GLU A 58 20.40 14.61 -3.89
C GLU A 58 19.05 13.96 -4.19
N TYR A 59 19.03 12.90 -5.00
CA TYR A 59 17.83 12.14 -5.29
C TYR A 59 17.22 11.51 -4.03
N LEU A 60 18.04 10.89 -3.17
CA LEU A 60 17.57 10.30 -1.90
C LEU A 60 16.99 11.35 -0.96
N GLU A 61 17.61 12.54 -0.88
CA GLU A 61 17.07 13.65 -0.09
C GLU A 61 15.73 14.15 -0.65
N LEU A 62 15.61 14.26 -1.98
CA LEU A 62 14.36 14.64 -2.64
C LEU A 62 13.26 13.59 -2.44
N GLU A 63 13.59 12.31 -2.57
CA GLU A 63 12.65 11.19 -2.35
C GLU A 63 12.09 11.24 -0.93
N ASP A 64 12.95 11.38 0.08
CA ASP A 64 12.54 11.49 1.49
C ASP A 64 11.59 12.68 1.72
N VAL A 65 11.91 13.85 1.16
CA VAL A 65 11.05 15.04 1.25
C VAL A 65 9.70 14.79 0.56
N VAL A 66 9.69 14.17 -0.63
CA VAL A 66 8.44 13.89 -1.37
C VAL A 66 7.55 12.91 -0.62
N ILE A 67 8.12 11.85 -0.06
CA ILE A 67 7.39 10.84 0.73
C ILE A 67 6.79 11.49 1.98
N LYS A 68 7.59 12.24 2.75
CA LYS A 68 7.11 12.96 3.96
C LYS A 68 6.08 14.04 3.64
N TYR A 69 6.18 14.67 2.47
CA TYR A 69 5.25 15.71 2.08
C TYR A 69 3.93 15.17 1.50
N GLN A 70 3.89 13.92 1.01
CA GLN A 70 2.70 13.29 0.44
C GLN A 70 1.41 13.46 1.28
N PRO A 71 1.38 13.21 2.60
CA PRO A 71 0.17 13.39 3.42
C PRO A 71 -0.31 14.86 3.46
N HIS A 72 0.60 15.83 3.31
CA HIS A 72 0.28 17.25 3.34
C HIS A 72 -0.30 17.77 2.01
N LYS A 73 -0.14 17.04 0.89
CA LYS A 73 -0.71 17.43 -0.42
C LYS A 73 -2.24 17.51 -0.42
N ALA A 74 -2.90 16.72 0.42
CA ALA A 74 -4.36 16.72 0.55
C ALA A 74 -4.90 17.89 1.41
N GLY A 75 -4.03 18.81 1.86
CA GLY A 75 -4.38 19.95 2.71
C GLY A 75 -4.29 19.64 4.21
N ALA A 76 -4.87 20.52 5.03
CA ALA A 76 -4.80 20.42 6.50
C ALA A 76 -5.69 19.29 7.05
N GLN A 77 -5.16 18.06 7.13
CA GLN A 77 -5.88 16.87 7.59
C GLN A 77 -6.28 16.89 9.08
N TRP A 78 -5.59 17.66 9.92
CA TRP A 78 -5.85 17.70 11.38
C TRP A 78 -6.74 18.87 11.84
N LYS A 79 -7.55 19.43 10.94
CA LYS A 79 -8.66 20.32 11.32
C LYS A 79 -9.89 19.48 11.71
N PHE A 80 -10.88 20.09 12.36
CA PHE A 80 -12.08 19.39 12.88
C PHE A 80 -12.71 18.41 11.87
N ALA A 81 -12.91 18.82 10.61
CA ALA A 81 -13.49 17.95 9.57
C ALA A 81 -12.64 16.70 9.28
N GLY A 82 -11.31 16.85 9.19
CA GLY A 82 -10.41 15.72 8.95
C GLY A 82 -10.25 14.83 10.18
N ALA A 83 -10.20 15.40 11.38
CA ALA A 83 -10.21 14.64 12.64
C ALA A 83 -11.52 13.87 12.85
N PHE A 84 -12.65 14.46 12.47
CA PHE A 84 -13.96 13.79 12.49
C PHE A 84 -14.03 12.64 11.48
N TYR A 85 -13.56 12.86 10.24
CA TYR A 85 -13.45 11.81 9.23
C TYR A 85 -12.53 10.67 9.68
N PHE A 86 -11.35 10.99 10.22
CA PHE A 86 -10.44 10.01 10.80
C PHE A 86 -11.13 9.16 11.88
N SER A 87 -11.81 9.79 12.82
CA SER A 87 -12.56 9.08 13.88
C SER A 87 -13.61 8.11 13.29
N LEU A 88 -14.32 8.52 12.23
CA LEU A 88 -15.26 7.66 11.51
C LEU A 88 -14.57 6.44 10.91
N THR A 89 -13.40 6.61 10.29
CA THR A 89 -12.63 5.49 9.71
C THR A 89 -12.16 4.49 10.76
N VAL A 90 -11.86 4.95 11.98
CA VAL A 90 -11.47 4.08 13.10
C VAL A 90 -12.65 3.24 13.58
N ILE A 91 -13.79 3.87 13.88
CA ILE A 91 -14.97 3.15 14.41
C ILE A 91 -15.59 2.19 13.38
N THR A 92 -15.50 2.51 12.10
CA THR A 92 -15.99 1.65 11.01
C THR A 92 -14.99 0.57 10.61
N THR A 93 -13.81 0.52 11.23
CA THR A 93 -12.70 -0.39 10.90
C THR A 93 -12.12 -0.26 9.49
N ILE A 94 -12.49 0.81 8.78
CA ILE A 94 -11.97 1.13 7.44
C ILE A 94 -10.52 1.62 7.53
N GLY A 95 -10.16 2.33 8.60
CA GLY A 95 -8.90 3.07 8.73
C GLY A 95 -7.61 2.29 8.45
N LYS A 96 -7.63 0.95 8.49
CA LYS A 96 -6.54 0.10 8.00
C LYS A 96 -6.18 0.36 6.51
N TYR A 97 -7.12 0.84 5.71
CA TYR A 97 -6.98 1.04 4.26
C TYR A 97 -6.77 2.51 3.85
N LEU A 98 -6.82 3.47 4.79
CA LEU A 98 -6.63 4.89 4.49
C LEU A 98 -5.32 5.39 5.11
N ASN A 99 -4.38 5.81 4.24
CA ASN A 99 -3.10 6.42 4.58
C ASN A 99 -3.26 7.86 5.12
N ILE A 100 -4.06 8.04 6.17
CA ILE A 100 -4.14 9.31 6.90
C ILE A 100 -3.07 9.36 8.01
N VAL A 101 -2.49 8.21 8.39
CA VAL A 101 -1.57 8.11 9.56
C VAL A 101 -0.30 7.29 9.27
N LEU A 102 -0.12 6.66 8.10
CA LEU A 102 0.95 5.67 7.87
C LEU A 102 2.21 6.19 7.14
N LEU A 103 2.54 7.48 7.23
CA LEU A 103 3.78 8.02 6.62
C LEU A 103 4.65 8.80 7.63
N ASP A 104 4.52 8.50 8.92
CA ASP A 104 5.51 8.85 9.96
C ASP A 104 6.27 7.60 10.43
#